data_AF-A0A9X6ZH88-F1
#
_entry.id   AF-A0A9X6ZH88-F1
#
_cell.length_a   1.000
_cell.length_b   1.000
_cell.length_c   1.000
_cell.angle_alpha   90.00
_cell.angle_beta   90.00
_cell.angle_gamma   90.00
#
_symmetry.space_group_name_H-M   'P 1'
#
loop_
_entity.id
_entity.type
_entity.pdbx_description
1 polymer ?
#
loop_
_entity_poly.entity_id
_entity_poly.type
_entity_poly.pdbx_seq_one_letter_code
_entity_poly.pdbx_strand_id
1 'polypeptide(L)'
;MLFKTKRGILLTSFMVFLTVSIGLSTIGIPLGDIMSQQQEFIGGSLAFLVMGFMFTYFLGKLFIDIKYVMEKDYLLVQGGIFRSYIAYEDIQKVTKATNIIMGYRIVGSSDAIEIFYKLAPFGSIKISPKEQEEFVKELKKRCPNMVVDMDFK
;
A
#
# COMPACT_ATOMS: atom_id res chain seq x y z
N MET A 1 -7.65 17.73 4.54
CA MET A 1 -7.22 17.74 3.11
C MET A 1 -6.86 16.32 2.72
N LEU A 2 -7.20 15.86 1.50
CA LEU A 2 -7.02 14.47 1.07
C LEU A 2 -6.03 14.38 -0.08
N PHE A 3 -5.00 13.55 0.09
CA PHE A 3 -4.00 13.23 -0.93
C PHE A 3 -4.08 11.74 -1.28
N LYS A 4 -3.90 11.42 -2.56
CA LYS A 4 -3.89 10.03 -3.04
C LYS A 4 -2.45 9.56 -3.26
N THR A 5 -2.25 8.25 -3.26
CA THR A 5 -0.96 7.65 -3.57
C THR A 5 -0.64 7.68 -5.06
N LYS A 6 0.58 8.10 -5.40
CA LYS A 6 1.20 7.89 -6.71
C LYS A 6 1.35 6.40 -6.94
N ARG A 7 0.72 5.89 -8.00
CA ARG A 7 0.88 4.50 -8.43
C ARG A 7 1.84 4.42 -9.60
N GLY A 8 2.89 3.63 -9.46
CA GLY A 8 3.75 3.25 -10.56
C GLY A 8 3.06 2.19 -11.43
N ILE A 9 3.19 2.32 -12.74
CA ILE A 9 2.65 1.37 -13.72
C ILE A 9 3.24 -0.04 -13.52
N LEU A 10 4.54 -0.13 -13.19
CA LEU A 10 5.22 -1.42 -13.03
C LEU A 10 4.70 -2.20 -11.82
N LEU A 11 4.59 -1.56 -10.65
CA LEU A 11 4.05 -2.22 -9.44
C LEU A 11 2.57 -2.58 -9.64
N THR A 12 1.80 -1.69 -10.24
CA THR A 12 0.37 -1.94 -10.52
C THR A 12 0.21 -3.11 -11.50
N SER A 13 0.97 -3.14 -12.59
CA SER A 13 0.95 -4.21 -13.59
C SER A 13 1.35 -5.55 -12.97
N PHE A 14 2.42 -5.58 -12.16
CA PHE A 14 2.87 -6.79 -11.47
C PHE A 14 1.80 -7.34 -10.51
N MET A 15 1.12 -6.48 -9.75
CA MET A 15 0.05 -6.91 -8.83
C MET A 15 -1.21 -7.39 -9.57
N VAL A 16 -1.57 -6.74 -10.68
CA VAL A 16 -2.64 -7.22 -11.56
C VAL A 16 -2.29 -8.58 -12.15
N PHE A 17 -1.05 -8.76 -12.63
CA PHE A 17 -0.55 -10.02 -13.16
C PHE A 17 -0.59 -11.16 -12.12
N LEU A 18 -0.16 -10.90 -10.88
CA LEU A 18 -0.24 -11.88 -9.79
C LEU A 18 -1.70 -12.26 -9.48
N THR A 19 -2.59 -11.27 -9.40
CA THR A 19 -4.02 -11.50 -9.11
C THR A 19 -4.67 -12.33 -10.21
N VAL A 20 -4.38 -12.02 -11.48
CA VAL A 20 -4.88 -12.76 -12.64
C VAL A 20 -4.32 -14.18 -12.67
N SER A 21 -3.02 -14.36 -12.45
CA SER A 21 -2.37 -15.69 -12.40
C SER A 21 -2.96 -16.60 -11.33
N ILE A 22 -3.21 -16.06 -10.12
CA ILE A 22 -3.86 -16.82 -9.03
C ILE A 22 -5.32 -17.12 -9.36
N GLY A 23 -6.04 -16.17 -9.97
CA GLY A 23 -7.44 -16.38 -10.40
C GLY A 23 -7.55 -17.50 -11.45
N LEU A 24 -6.64 -17.54 -12.42
CA LEU A 24 -6.56 -18.58 -13.44
C LEU A 24 -6.27 -19.96 -12.84
N SER A 25 -5.32 -20.06 -11.90
CA SER A 25 -5.01 -21.35 -11.25
C SER A 25 -6.16 -21.85 -10.38
N THR A 26 -6.88 -20.94 -9.72
CA THR A 26 -8.04 -21.25 -8.88
C THR A 26 -9.17 -21.90 -9.69
N ILE A 27 -9.35 -21.50 -10.96
CA ILE A 27 -10.37 -22.06 -11.86
C ILE A 27 -9.86 -23.30 -12.61
N GLY A 28 -8.59 -23.28 -13.05
CA GLY A 28 -8.01 -24.34 -13.89
C GLY A 28 -7.89 -25.70 -13.20
N ILE A 29 -7.54 -25.74 -11.91
CA ILE A 29 -7.37 -26.99 -11.16
C ILE A 29 -8.72 -27.73 -11.00
N PRO A 30 -9.80 -27.12 -10.49
CA PRO A 30 -11.11 -27.76 -10.43
C PRO A 30 -11.63 -28.20 -11.81
N LEU A 31 -11.38 -27.42 -12.85
CA LEU A 31 -11.82 -27.77 -14.21
C LEU A 31 -11.12 -29.04 -14.73
N GLY A 32 -9.81 -29.17 -14.46
CA GLY A 32 -9.03 -30.36 -14.81
C GLY A 32 -9.48 -31.62 -14.07
N ASP A 33 -9.80 -31.48 -12.78
CA ASP A 33 -10.33 -32.58 -11.96
C ASP A 33 -11.69 -33.06 -12.47
N ILE A 34 -12.59 -32.13 -12.80
CA ILE A 34 -13.92 -32.44 -13.37
C ILE A 34 -13.77 -33.17 -14.73
N MET A 35 -12.85 -32.70 -15.58
CA MET A 35 -12.61 -33.30 -16.90
C MET A 35 -11.97 -34.70 -16.82
N SER A 36 -11.25 -35.02 -15.74
CA SER A 36 -10.57 -36.31 -15.56
C SER A 36 -11.42 -37.39 -14.88
N GLN A 37 -12.70 -37.12 -14.56
CA GLN A 37 -13.63 -38.03 -13.87
C GLN A 37 -13.10 -38.63 -12.55
N GLN A 38 -12.12 -38.00 -11.89
CA GLN A 38 -11.69 -38.42 -10.57
C GLN A 38 -12.71 -37.99 -9.51
N GLN A 39 -13.50 -38.95 -9.03
CA GLN A 39 -14.65 -38.71 -8.17
C GLN A 39 -14.29 -38.43 -6.69
N GLU A 40 -13.02 -38.51 -6.29
CA GLU A 40 -12.61 -38.44 -4.89
C GLU A 40 -12.41 -37.02 -4.33
N PHE A 41 -12.58 -35.95 -5.11
CA PHE A 41 -12.16 -34.60 -4.67
C PHE A 41 -13.16 -33.45 -4.90
N ILE A 42 -14.47 -33.72 -4.93
CA ILE A 42 -15.51 -32.66 -5.06
C ILE A 42 -15.47 -31.70 -3.86
N GLY A 43 -15.19 -32.20 -2.65
CA GLY A 43 -15.09 -31.35 -1.45
C GLY A 43 -13.82 -30.48 -1.42
N GLY A 44 -12.68 -31.04 -1.84
CA GLY A 44 -11.41 -30.34 -1.84
C GLY A 44 -11.33 -29.25 -2.92
N SER A 45 -11.86 -29.52 -4.12
CA SER A 45 -11.93 -28.54 -5.21
C SER A 45 -12.81 -27.33 -4.87
N LEU A 46 -13.96 -27.54 -4.22
CA LEU A 46 -14.83 -26.44 -3.77
C LEU A 46 -14.15 -25.59 -2.68
N ALA A 47 -13.49 -26.22 -1.70
CA ALA A 47 -12.73 -25.49 -0.69
C ALA A 47 -11.60 -24.64 -1.31
N PHE A 48 -10.93 -25.18 -2.32
CA PHE A 48 -9.86 -24.47 -3.05
C PHE A 48 -10.39 -23.25 -3.81
N LEU A 49 -11.55 -23.39 -4.47
CA LEU A 49 -12.24 -22.26 -5.14
C LEU A 49 -12.56 -21.14 -4.16
N VAL A 50 -13.23 -21.47 -3.04
CA VAL A 50 -13.62 -20.48 -2.04
C VAL A 50 -12.41 -19.78 -1.44
N MET A 51 -11.37 -20.55 -1.09
CA MET A 51 -10.12 -20.01 -0.55
C MET A 51 -9.43 -19.08 -1.56
N GLY A 52 -9.33 -19.50 -2.83
CA GLY A 52 -8.68 -18.71 -3.89
C GLY A 52 -9.43 -17.40 -4.19
N PHE A 53 -10.76 -17.42 -4.21
CA PHE A 53 -11.56 -16.20 -4.36
C PHE A 53 -11.41 -15.25 -3.15
N MET A 54 -11.41 -15.77 -1.92
CA MET A 54 -11.14 -14.96 -0.73
C MET A 54 -9.74 -14.33 -0.79
N PHE A 55 -8.74 -15.11 -1.19
CA PHE A 55 -7.35 -14.64 -1.24
C PHE A 55 -7.14 -13.59 -2.32
N THR A 56 -7.68 -13.79 -3.52
CA THR A 56 -7.62 -12.80 -4.62
C THR A 56 -8.37 -11.51 -4.29
N TYR A 57 -9.56 -11.61 -3.68
CA TYR A 57 -10.30 -10.44 -3.20
C TYR A 57 -9.49 -9.67 -2.14
N PHE A 58 -8.94 -10.39 -1.16
CA PHE A 58 -8.13 -9.81 -0.09
C PHE A 58 -6.87 -9.11 -0.64
N LEU A 59 -6.13 -9.77 -1.53
CA LEU A 59 -4.96 -9.20 -2.19
C LEU A 59 -5.33 -7.93 -2.96
N GLY A 60 -6.38 -7.96 -3.80
CA GLY A 60 -6.83 -6.78 -4.53
C GLY A 60 -7.15 -5.59 -3.61
N LYS A 61 -7.84 -5.86 -2.48
CA LYS A 61 -8.19 -4.85 -1.47
C LYS A 61 -6.97 -4.21 -0.81
N LEU A 62 -5.89 -4.95 -0.58
CA LEU A 62 -4.67 -4.42 0.03
C LEU A 62 -4.01 -3.33 -0.83
N PHE A 63 -4.13 -3.43 -2.17
CA PHE A 63 -3.46 -2.51 -3.10
C PHE A 63 -4.33 -1.32 -3.55
N ILE A 64 -5.66 -1.39 -3.41
CA ILE A 64 -6.59 -0.47 -4.09
C ILE A 64 -6.92 0.82 -3.29
N ASP A 65 -6.63 0.94 -2.00
CA ASP A 65 -7.02 2.15 -1.26
C ASP A 65 -5.91 2.67 -0.33
N ILE A 66 -4.87 3.26 -0.93
CA ILE A 66 -3.89 4.06 -0.21
C ILE A 66 -4.23 5.54 -0.35
N LYS A 67 -4.48 6.20 0.79
CA LYS A 67 -4.84 7.61 0.88
C LYS A 67 -4.22 8.23 2.13
N TYR A 68 -3.93 9.52 2.04
CA TYR A 68 -3.36 10.32 3.10
C TYR A 68 -4.32 11.45 3.43
N VAL A 69 -4.86 11.46 4.65
CA VAL A 69 -5.81 12.46 5.10
C VAL A 69 -5.12 13.32 6.16
N MET A 70 -4.97 14.60 5.85
CA MET A 70 -4.47 15.60 6.78
C MET A 70 -5.63 16.15 7.60
N GLU A 71 -5.79 15.66 8.82
CA GLU A 71 -6.77 16.09 9.81
C GLU A 71 -6.23 17.25 10.66
N LYS A 72 -7.02 17.75 11.62
CA LYS A 72 -6.62 18.93 12.41
C LYS A 72 -5.34 18.70 13.22
N ASP A 73 -5.23 17.55 13.88
CA ASP A 73 -4.17 17.28 14.88
C ASP A 73 -3.22 16.15 14.45
N TYR A 74 -3.57 15.39 13.40
CA TYR A 74 -2.80 14.25 12.94
C TYR A 74 -2.86 14.06 11.42
N LEU A 75 -1.84 13.37 10.89
CA LEU A 75 -1.82 12.79 9.56
C LEU A 75 -2.31 11.33 9.64
N LEU A 76 -3.42 11.04 8.97
CA LEU A 76 -3.88 9.67 8.76
C LEU A 76 -3.28 9.12 7.48
N VAL A 77 -2.46 8.10 7.62
CA VAL A 77 -1.95 7.29 6.51
C VAL A 77 -2.75 5.99 6.46
N GLN A 78 -3.63 5.88 5.47
CA GLN A 78 -4.44 4.68 5.28
C GLN A 78 -3.94 3.92 4.06
N GLY A 79 -3.66 2.62 4.21
CA GLY A 79 -3.29 1.71 3.14
C GLY A 79 -4.04 0.39 3.26
N GLY A 80 -5.12 0.23 2.50
CA GLY A 80 -5.97 -0.95 2.58
C GLY A 80 -6.59 -1.12 3.97
N ILE A 81 -6.28 -2.22 4.65
CA ILE A 81 -6.72 -2.51 6.03
C ILE A 81 -5.87 -1.78 7.08
N PHE A 82 -4.67 -1.35 6.73
CA PHE A 82 -3.76 -0.68 7.66
C PHE A 82 -4.09 0.81 7.75
N ARG A 83 -4.14 1.32 8.98
CA ARG A 83 -4.31 2.75 9.28
C ARG A 83 -3.24 3.14 10.28
N SER A 84 -2.49 4.17 9.96
CA SER A 84 -1.47 4.75 10.82
C SER A 84 -1.84 6.20 11.09
N TYR A 85 -1.84 6.56 12.37
CA TYR A 85 -2.13 7.90 12.84
C TYR A 85 -0.81 8.51 13.31
N ILE A 86 -0.43 9.64 12.75
CA ILE A 86 0.84 10.31 13.05
C ILE A 86 0.50 11.71 13.55
N ALA A 87 0.70 11.95 14.84
CA ALA A 87 0.49 13.28 15.43
C ALA A 87 1.50 14.27 14.83
N TYR A 88 1.05 15.49 14.52
CA TYR A 88 1.92 16.49 13.90
C TYR A 88 3.11 16.90 14.79
N GLU A 89 2.90 16.88 16.11
CA GLU A 89 3.93 17.17 17.11
C GLU A 89 5.08 16.15 17.14
N ASP A 90 4.84 14.94 16.65
CA ASP A 90 5.85 13.89 16.63
C ASP A 90 6.70 13.93 15.36
N ILE A 91 6.27 14.65 14.32
CA ILE A 91 6.96 14.71 13.03
C ILE A 91 8.21 15.59 13.17
N GLN A 92 9.37 14.99 12.92
CA GLN A 92 10.67 15.64 13.09
C GLN A 92 11.29 16.07 11.77
N LYS A 93 11.24 15.17 10.76
CA LYS A 93 11.95 15.37 9.50
C LYS A 93 11.18 14.71 8.35
N VAL A 94 11.23 15.36 7.19
CA VAL A 94 10.79 14.77 5.93
C VAL A 94 11.93 14.87 4.92
N THR A 95 12.21 13.76 4.26
CA THR A 95 13.26 13.66 3.24
C THR A 95 12.80 12.83 2.04
N LYS A 96 13.54 12.90 0.95
CA LYS A 96 13.31 12.05 -0.22
C LYS A 96 13.78 10.63 0.10
N ALA A 97 12.94 9.64 -0.18
CA ALA A 97 13.30 8.25 0.05
C ALA A 97 14.41 7.83 -0.95
N THR A 98 15.64 7.67 -0.46
CA THR A 98 16.80 7.25 -1.28
C THR A 98 16.88 5.75 -1.48
N ASN A 99 16.28 4.96 -0.57
CA ASN A 99 16.28 3.51 -0.64
C ASN A 99 14.87 2.93 -0.49
N ILE A 100 14.30 2.48 -1.59
CA ILE A 100 12.97 1.85 -1.67
C ILE A 100 13.08 0.33 -1.36
N ILE A 101 14.12 -0.11 -0.65
CA ILE A 101 14.30 -1.53 -0.28
C ILE A 101 14.14 -1.79 1.23
N MET A 102 14.55 -0.88 2.13
CA MET A 102 14.38 -1.01 3.61
C MET A 102 13.29 -0.10 4.25
N GLY A 103 12.69 -0.54 5.37
CA GLY A 103 11.75 0.25 6.21
C GLY A 103 10.25 -0.05 6.02
N TYR A 104 9.39 0.52 6.87
CA TYR A 104 7.93 0.38 6.81
C TYR A 104 7.34 1.19 5.63
N ARG A 105 6.58 0.51 4.76
CA ARG A 105 6.15 1.04 3.46
C ARG A 105 4.64 1.07 3.30
N ILE A 106 4.15 2.25 2.91
CA ILE A 106 2.86 2.42 2.27
C ILE A 106 3.07 3.26 0.98
N VAL A 107 3.91 2.71 0.10
CA VAL A 107 4.33 3.32 -1.17
C VAL A 107 3.75 2.57 -2.35
N GLY A 108 3.18 3.30 -3.31
CA GLY A 108 2.71 2.80 -4.59
C GLY A 108 3.66 3.10 -5.75
N SER A 109 4.76 3.84 -5.51
CA SER A 109 5.73 4.27 -6.52
C SER A 109 7.15 4.28 -5.95
N SER A 110 8.14 4.21 -6.84
CA SER A 110 9.56 4.41 -6.52
C SER A 110 9.87 5.85 -6.08
N ASP A 111 9.04 6.79 -6.49
CA ASP A 111 9.13 8.19 -6.09
C ASP A 111 8.32 8.41 -4.81
N ALA A 112 9.03 8.43 -3.68
CA ALA A 112 8.48 8.44 -2.34
C ALA A 112 9.21 9.43 -1.42
N ILE A 113 8.52 9.85 -0.37
CA ILE A 113 9.06 10.63 0.74
C ILE A 113 9.08 9.77 2.00
N GLU A 114 10.01 10.08 2.88
CA GLU A 114 10.20 9.42 4.16
C GLU A 114 9.97 10.41 5.29
N ILE A 115 9.02 10.08 6.17
CA ILE A 115 8.62 10.89 7.32
C ILE A 115 9.18 10.23 8.58
N PHE A 116 10.02 10.96 9.31
CA PHE A 116 10.56 10.56 10.61
C PHE A 116 9.72 11.16 11.73
N TYR A 117 9.29 10.30 12.65
CA TYR A 117 8.50 10.72 13.82
C TYR A 117 8.84 9.87 15.05
N LYS A 118 8.68 10.45 16.24
CA LYS A 118 9.16 9.87 17.51
C LYS A 118 8.64 8.45 17.78
N LEU A 119 7.35 8.22 17.51
CA LEU A 119 6.66 6.96 17.80
C LEU A 119 6.60 6.01 16.59
N ALA A 120 7.51 6.18 15.63
CA ALA A 120 7.50 5.36 14.42
C ALA A 120 7.90 3.92 14.72
N PRO A 121 7.09 2.90 14.35
CA PRO A 121 7.39 1.48 14.59
C PRO A 121 8.72 1.00 13.98
N PHE A 122 9.32 1.80 13.07
CA PHE A 122 10.60 1.53 12.42
C PHE A 122 11.43 2.81 12.23
N GLY A 123 11.26 3.82 13.10
CA GLY A 123 11.95 5.12 13.03
C GLY A 123 11.42 6.07 11.94
N SER A 124 10.82 5.54 10.88
CA SER A 124 10.20 6.33 9.82
C SER A 124 9.06 5.58 9.12
N ILE A 125 8.26 6.32 8.34
CA ILE A 125 7.31 5.77 7.38
C ILE A 125 7.61 6.30 5.97
N LYS A 126 7.59 5.41 4.99
CA LYS A 126 7.72 5.76 3.58
C LYS A 126 6.35 5.84 2.93
N ILE A 127 6.03 6.98 2.34
CA ILE A 127 4.78 7.24 1.62
C ILE A 127 5.05 7.87 0.26
N SER A 128 4.16 7.68 -0.70
CA SER A 128 4.29 8.26 -2.05
C SER A 128 3.03 9.03 -2.43
N PRO A 129 2.75 10.20 -1.83
CA PRO A 129 1.67 11.06 -2.27
C PRO A 129 1.86 11.46 -3.74
N LYS A 130 0.76 11.54 -4.49
CA LYS A 130 0.77 11.91 -5.91
C LYS A 130 1.26 13.35 -6.10
N GLU A 131 0.75 14.26 -5.28
CA GLU A 131 1.14 15.67 -5.23
C GLU A 131 2.15 15.89 -4.08
N GLN A 132 3.40 15.41 -4.21
CA GLN A 132 4.39 15.45 -3.13
C GLN A 132 4.73 16.86 -2.64
N GLU A 133 4.91 17.82 -3.55
CA GLU A 133 5.21 19.22 -3.22
C GLU A 133 4.11 19.85 -2.38
N GLU A 134 2.87 19.72 -2.83
CA GLU A 134 1.70 20.27 -2.14
C GLU A 134 1.50 19.58 -0.79
N PHE A 135 1.69 18.25 -0.75
CA PHE A 135 1.64 17.49 0.49
C PHE A 135 2.65 18.02 1.51
N VAL A 136 3.92 18.19 1.15
CA VAL A 136 4.94 18.68 2.10
C VAL A 136 4.72 20.13 2.47
N LYS A 137 4.25 20.97 1.54
CA LYS A 137 3.89 22.37 1.82
C LYS A 137 2.78 22.45 2.88
N GLU A 138 1.73 21.64 2.73
CA GLU A 138 0.64 21.56 3.71
C GLU A 138 1.11 20.95 5.04
N LEU A 139 1.98 19.94 4.99
CA LEU A 139 2.54 19.35 6.19
C LEU A 139 3.38 20.37 6.98
N LYS A 140 4.20 21.17 6.29
CA LYS A 140 5.03 22.23 6.90
C LYS A 140 4.20 23.36 7.52
N LYS A 141 3.03 23.69 6.94
CA LYS A 141 2.10 24.65 7.56
C LYS A 141 1.60 24.17 8.93
N ARG A 142 1.40 22.86 9.08
CA ARG A 142 0.89 22.24 10.33
C ARG A 142 2.01 21.89 11.31
N CYS A 143 3.21 21.59 10.78
CA CYS A 143 4.40 21.24 11.53
C CYS A 143 5.51 22.27 11.25
N PRO A 144 5.44 23.50 11.80
CA PRO A 144 6.40 24.56 11.47
C PRO A 144 7.85 24.23 11.87
N ASN A 145 8.03 23.38 12.88
CA ASN A 145 9.35 22.97 13.40
C ASN A 145 9.96 21.78 12.63
N MET A 146 9.25 21.23 11.65
CA MET A 146 9.69 20.08 10.87
C MET A 146 10.83 20.47 9.92
N VAL A 147 11.90 19.67 9.90
CA VAL A 147 13.01 19.82 8.95
C VAL A 147 12.62 19.21 7.61
N VAL A 148 12.75 19.99 6.53
CA VAL A 148 12.55 19.51 5.15
C VAL A 148 13.92 19.40 4.49
N ASP A 149 14.33 18.17 4.19
CA ASP A 149 15.64 17.83 3.62
C ASP A 149 15.44 17.11 2.29
N MET A 150 14.96 17.88 1.31
CA MET A 150 14.62 17.40 -0.02
C MET A 150 14.41 18.56 -0.99
N ASP A 151 15.06 18.47 -2.15
CA ASP A 151 14.85 19.37 -3.28
C ASP A 151 13.76 18.80 -4.21
N PHE A 152 12.73 19.60 -4.43
CA PHE A 152 11.76 19.37 -5.49
C PHE A 152 12.35 19.86 -6.81
N LYS A 153 12.43 18.97 -7.80
CA LYS A 153 12.98 19.24 -9.14
C LYS A 153 11.86 19.28 -10.16
#